data_AF-A0A6J6FZE5-F1
#
_entry.id   AF-A0A6J6FZE5-F1
#
_cell.length_a   1.000
_cell.length_b   1.000
_cell.length_c   1.000
_cell.angle_alpha   90.00
_cell.angle_beta   90.00
_cell.angle_gamma   90.00
#
_symmetry.space_group_name_H-M   'P 1'
#
loop_
_entity.id
_entity.type
_entity.pdbx_description
1 polymer ?
#
loop_
_entity_poly.entity_id
_entity_poly.type
_entity_poly.pdbx_seq_one_letter_code
_entity_poly.pdbx_strand_id
1 'polypeptide(L)'
;MTVLGYDLGLLDVLRRHVERCAGELGGLRCTDPVAVTAMATVELVRRRLAGEWLDDVVHVISHDPLGGRAVAGGRHHPGLPDWATPELPDLDARMATFVELTADRLRVQGELVWDHANPQLHLQLVVIDSLIRSHVAAYVCAARSAGVGVLRLVRRLRWTDPMAAALVLRHLGPDEIDDRAFATAAVRILQIWHDGGERGERFGDWYAGGDNTADVLFRALADRPGAATEFLRRADPGELFLSAQHDDLVARLLLIGTSPERVDEATAGEILRPILEWLPEHPIPGSLDGVTRSAAALVAAAVSPWLPALGPRAGRWGWSWEEGDAALRWLLTDDAALHAMVAASDGWRERVGTVAFLGEDGRLDDTVVRELAATLAQVQLALHDHEIADAEADALMAELALGAAGAAISVAAPGAWGLAAKVGKPLLTPLALRALDRWGLIVSPERARADARSRFGDRSVDAAVIALTGLVAAAIERGNLPPDSLDRLGEALGGVAPERGELGEHDGGCRPRAVGDRLHAFVAEVGPRTDAATHHALLAVLYAFGNPTSDALLCS
;
A
#
# COMPACT_ATOMS: atom_id res chain seq x y z
N MET A 1 -12.77 -18.91 13.25
CA MET A 1 -12.34 -19.86 12.21
C MET A 1 -11.91 -19.06 10.99
N THR A 2 -10.75 -18.43 11.13
CA THR A 2 -10.11 -17.59 10.12
C THR A 2 -9.40 -18.53 9.13
N VAL A 3 -9.96 -18.62 7.92
CA VAL A 3 -9.38 -19.12 6.65
C VAL A 3 -8.11 -19.98 6.78
N LEU A 4 -8.25 -21.22 7.25
CA LEU A 4 -7.28 -22.28 6.98
C LEU A 4 -7.32 -22.63 5.48
N GLY A 5 -6.15 -22.83 4.87
CA GLY A 5 -5.97 -23.03 3.43
C GLY A 5 -6.90 -24.07 2.81
N TYR A 6 -7.54 -23.69 1.72
CA TYR A 6 -8.49 -24.52 0.99
C TYR A 6 -7.74 -25.60 0.18
N ASP A 7 -7.54 -26.78 0.76
CA ASP A 7 -7.11 -28.00 0.06
C ASP A 7 -8.19 -29.06 0.26
N LEU A 8 -8.92 -29.38 -0.82
CA LEU A 8 -10.03 -30.34 -0.78
C LEU A 8 -9.56 -31.75 -0.37
N GLY A 9 -8.30 -32.11 -0.65
CA GLY A 9 -7.71 -33.37 -0.20
C GLY A 9 -7.45 -33.36 1.31
N LEU A 10 -6.89 -32.28 1.85
CA LEU A 10 -6.71 -32.14 3.30
C LEU A 10 -8.05 -32.03 4.04
N LEU A 11 -9.06 -31.36 3.44
CA LEU A 11 -10.41 -31.30 4.01
C LEU A 11 -11.09 -32.68 4.03
N ASP A 12 -10.88 -33.53 3.02
CA ASP A 12 -11.39 -34.90 3.05
C ASP A 12 -10.64 -35.80 4.06
N VAL A 13 -9.32 -35.60 4.21
CA VAL A 13 -8.54 -36.26 5.28
C VAL A 13 -9.01 -35.81 6.67
N LEU A 14 -9.28 -34.51 6.84
CA LEU A 14 -9.82 -33.94 8.08
C LEU A 14 -11.22 -34.47 8.36
N ARG A 15 -12.11 -34.51 7.35
CA ARG A 15 -13.45 -35.12 7.43
C ARG A 15 -13.36 -36.55 7.97
N ARG A 16 -12.53 -37.39 7.35
CA ARG A 16 -12.32 -38.79 7.78
C ARG A 16 -11.74 -38.90 9.18
N HIS A 17 -10.85 -37.98 9.57
CA HIS A 17 -10.30 -37.95 10.94
C HIS A 17 -11.37 -37.57 11.97
N VAL A 18 -12.17 -36.55 11.70
CA VAL A 18 -13.26 -36.10 12.60
C VAL A 18 -14.32 -37.20 12.72
N GLU A 19 -14.73 -37.84 11.62
CA GLU A 19 -15.64 -38.98 11.61
C GLU A 19 -15.11 -40.13 12.48
N ARG A 20 -13.84 -40.50 12.31
CA ARG A 20 -13.19 -41.56 13.09
C ARG A 20 -13.12 -41.21 14.58
N CYS A 21 -12.65 -40.01 14.94
CA CYS A 21 -12.52 -39.60 16.34
C CYS A 21 -13.89 -39.49 17.03
N ALA A 22 -14.91 -38.97 16.35
CA ALA A 22 -16.28 -38.95 16.87
C ALA A 22 -16.84 -40.36 17.07
N GLY A 23 -16.53 -41.29 16.17
CA GLY A 23 -16.88 -42.72 16.29
C GLY A 23 -16.17 -43.40 17.47
N GLU A 24 -14.86 -43.20 17.62
CA GLU A 24 -14.05 -43.73 18.73
C GLU A 24 -14.55 -43.22 20.09
N LEU A 25 -14.84 -41.91 20.20
CA LEU A 25 -15.41 -41.33 21.41
C LEU A 25 -16.84 -41.85 21.69
N GLY A 26 -17.64 -42.09 20.65
CA GLY A 26 -18.98 -42.69 20.80
C GLY A 26 -18.96 -44.16 21.22
N GLY A 27 -17.83 -44.85 21.00
CA GLY A 27 -17.60 -46.23 21.45
C GLY A 27 -17.21 -46.36 22.92
N LEU A 28 -16.78 -45.27 23.56
CA LEU A 28 -16.39 -45.29 24.97
C LEU A 28 -17.61 -45.48 25.87
N ARG A 29 -17.59 -46.53 26.70
CA ARG A 29 -18.57 -46.75 27.76
C ARG A 29 -17.86 -46.94 29.09
N CYS A 30 -18.33 -46.22 30.11
CA CYS A 30 -17.87 -46.37 31.48
C CYS A 30 -19.09 -46.48 32.40
N THR A 31 -19.12 -47.49 33.25
CA THR A 31 -20.20 -47.72 34.22
C THR A 31 -19.82 -47.27 35.63
N ASP A 32 -18.64 -46.64 35.79
CA ASP A 32 -18.17 -46.11 37.07
C ASP A 32 -18.90 -44.81 37.40
N PRO A 33 -19.63 -44.73 38.54
CA PRO A 33 -20.32 -43.52 38.96
C PRO A 33 -19.39 -42.31 39.18
N VAL A 34 -18.10 -42.53 39.47
CA VAL A 34 -17.11 -41.45 39.66
C VAL A 34 -16.69 -40.85 38.31
N ALA A 35 -16.82 -41.59 37.22
CA ALA A 35 -16.45 -41.16 35.87
C ALA A 35 -17.55 -40.38 35.13
N VAL A 36 -18.71 -40.14 35.76
CA VAL A 36 -19.88 -39.49 35.12
C VAL A 36 -19.54 -38.13 34.51
N THR A 37 -18.77 -37.29 35.22
CA THR A 37 -18.36 -35.97 34.71
C THR A 37 -17.39 -36.07 33.52
N ALA A 38 -16.50 -37.05 33.54
CA ALA A 38 -15.58 -37.31 32.42
C ALA A 38 -16.34 -37.82 31.19
N MET A 39 -17.31 -38.73 31.38
CA MET A 39 -18.17 -39.22 30.31
C MET A 39 -19.08 -38.14 29.72
N ALA A 40 -19.56 -37.20 30.55
CA ALA A 40 -20.29 -36.02 30.07
C ALA A 40 -19.42 -35.10 29.20
N THR A 41 -18.14 -34.96 29.56
CA THR A 41 -17.16 -34.17 28.78
C THR A 41 -16.83 -34.85 27.44
N VAL A 42 -16.64 -36.17 27.44
CA VAL A 42 -16.45 -36.99 26.23
C VAL A 42 -17.63 -36.83 25.27
N GLU A 43 -18.86 -36.89 25.79
CA GLU A 43 -20.08 -36.73 24.99
C GLU A 43 -20.23 -35.30 24.43
N LEU A 44 -19.85 -34.27 25.21
CA LEU A 44 -19.83 -32.87 24.74
C LEU A 44 -18.86 -32.68 23.57
N VAL A 45 -17.62 -33.20 23.70
CA VAL A 45 -16.59 -33.13 22.66
C VAL A 45 -17.05 -33.89 21.41
N ARG A 46 -17.63 -35.07 21.58
CA ARG A 46 -18.20 -35.85 20.47
C ARG A 46 -19.29 -35.09 19.72
N ARG A 47 -20.20 -34.42 20.42
CA ARG A 47 -21.28 -33.63 19.81
C ARG A 47 -20.75 -32.44 19.02
N ARG A 48 -19.75 -31.73 19.52
CA ARG A 48 -19.11 -30.62 18.80
C ARG A 48 -18.37 -31.09 17.54
N LEU A 49 -17.64 -32.20 17.65
CA LEU A 49 -16.97 -32.79 16.49
C LEU A 49 -17.96 -33.24 15.41
N ALA A 50 -19.03 -33.92 15.81
CA ALA A 50 -20.00 -34.50 14.87
C ALA A 50 -21.03 -33.50 14.32
N GLY A 51 -21.43 -32.48 15.10
CA GLY A 51 -22.55 -31.60 14.76
C GLY A 51 -22.18 -30.15 14.43
N GLU A 52 -20.95 -29.72 14.71
CA GLU A 52 -20.48 -28.38 14.32
C GLU A 52 -19.36 -28.53 13.29
N TRP A 53 -18.29 -29.25 13.64
CA TRP A 53 -17.10 -29.33 12.79
C TRP A 53 -17.30 -30.18 11.53
N LEU A 54 -17.95 -31.33 11.65
CA LEU A 54 -18.18 -32.21 10.50
C LEU A 54 -19.15 -31.57 9.49
N ASP A 55 -20.20 -30.93 9.97
CA ASP A 55 -21.17 -30.23 9.13
C ASP A 55 -20.53 -29.06 8.38
N ASP A 56 -19.67 -28.28 9.04
CA ASP A 56 -18.92 -27.19 8.41
C ASP A 56 -17.95 -27.71 7.33
N VAL A 57 -17.20 -28.77 7.62
CA VAL A 57 -16.26 -29.38 6.65
C VAL A 57 -17.02 -29.96 5.44
N VAL A 58 -18.13 -30.65 5.67
CA VAL A 58 -18.97 -31.21 4.59
C VAL A 58 -19.65 -30.10 3.78
N HIS A 59 -20.12 -29.02 4.42
CA HIS A 59 -20.71 -27.87 3.75
C HIS A 59 -19.70 -27.23 2.79
N VAL A 60 -18.47 -27.02 3.25
CA VAL A 60 -17.34 -26.48 2.46
C VAL A 60 -16.99 -27.40 1.28
N ILE A 61 -16.89 -28.72 1.50
CA ILE A 61 -16.60 -29.69 0.42
C ILE A 61 -17.74 -29.74 -0.62
N SER A 62 -19.00 -29.64 -0.19
CA SER A 62 -20.18 -29.83 -1.05
C SER A 62 -20.59 -28.59 -1.86
N HIS A 63 -20.30 -27.38 -1.36
CA HIS A 63 -20.74 -26.12 -1.97
C HIS A 63 -19.65 -25.40 -2.78
N ASP A 64 -18.47 -26.02 -2.96
CA ASP A 64 -17.28 -25.49 -3.68
C ASP A 64 -17.44 -24.05 -4.21
N PRO A 65 -17.13 -23.04 -3.38
CA PRO A 65 -17.31 -21.63 -3.72
C PRO A 65 -16.32 -21.13 -4.78
N LEU A 66 -15.42 -21.99 -5.29
CA LEU A 66 -14.43 -21.68 -6.32
C LEU A 66 -14.68 -22.40 -7.66
N GLY A 67 -15.83 -23.09 -7.81
CA GLY A 67 -16.35 -23.49 -9.13
C GLY A 67 -15.56 -24.59 -9.85
N GLY A 68 -14.83 -25.46 -9.15
CA GLY A 68 -14.11 -26.61 -9.72
C GLY A 68 -14.99 -27.65 -10.42
N ARG A 69 -16.32 -27.54 -10.32
CA ARG A 69 -17.29 -28.34 -11.09
C ARG A 69 -17.76 -27.71 -12.41
N ALA A 70 -17.43 -26.45 -12.69
CA ALA A 70 -17.97 -25.70 -13.83
C ALA A 70 -17.09 -25.73 -15.10
N VAL A 71 -16.48 -26.88 -15.42
CA VAL A 71 -16.07 -27.20 -16.81
C VAL A 71 -16.65 -28.56 -17.20
N ALA A 72 -17.97 -28.70 -17.03
CA ALA A 72 -18.74 -29.83 -17.53
C ALA A 72 -19.19 -29.57 -18.98
N GLY A 73 -18.22 -29.58 -19.89
CA GLY A 73 -18.43 -29.67 -21.35
C GLY A 73 -17.97 -31.01 -21.94
N GLY A 74 -17.75 -32.03 -21.10
CA GLY A 74 -17.28 -33.34 -21.54
C GLY A 74 -17.37 -34.35 -20.40
N ARG A 75 -18.53 -35.00 -20.29
CA ARG A 75 -18.86 -36.16 -19.44
C ARG A 75 -17.73 -36.65 -18.52
N HIS A 76 -17.73 -36.21 -17.26
CA HIS A 76 -16.96 -36.85 -16.19
C HIS A 76 -17.83 -37.93 -15.52
N HIS A 77 -17.32 -39.15 -15.51
CA HIS A 77 -17.88 -40.29 -14.79
C HIS A 77 -17.71 -40.08 -13.26
N PRO A 78 -18.76 -40.28 -12.44
CA PRO A 78 -18.61 -40.26 -10.99
C PRO A 78 -18.01 -41.59 -10.52
N GLY A 79 -16.89 -41.52 -9.79
CA GLY A 79 -16.39 -42.64 -9.00
C GLY A 79 -15.01 -43.17 -9.37
N LEU A 80 -13.98 -42.32 -9.32
CA LEU A 80 -12.62 -42.84 -9.20
C LEU A 80 -11.92 -42.29 -7.93
N PRO A 81 -11.25 -43.15 -7.13
CA PRO A 81 -10.45 -42.74 -5.97
C PRO A 81 -9.16 -42.00 -6.38
N ASP A 82 -8.45 -41.41 -5.39
CA ASP A 82 -7.23 -40.58 -5.53
C ASP A 82 -6.13 -41.08 -6.50
N TRP A 83 -6.07 -42.38 -6.80
CA TRP A 83 -5.14 -42.96 -7.78
C TRP A 83 -5.51 -42.71 -9.25
N ALA A 84 -6.63 -42.04 -9.51
CA ALA A 84 -7.18 -41.84 -10.85
C ALA A 84 -7.22 -40.39 -11.31
N THR A 85 -6.48 -39.50 -10.64
CA THR A 85 -5.97 -38.34 -11.38
C THR A 85 -4.93 -38.87 -12.36
N PRO A 86 -4.96 -38.47 -13.64
CA PRO A 86 -3.89 -38.84 -14.56
C PRO A 86 -2.55 -38.48 -13.92
N GLU A 87 -1.72 -39.47 -13.62
CA GLU A 87 -0.36 -39.18 -13.19
C GLU A 87 0.37 -38.61 -14.39
N LEU A 88 1.03 -37.48 -14.17
CA LEU A 88 1.89 -36.89 -15.18
C LEU A 88 3.14 -37.79 -15.24
N PRO A 89 3.40 -38.47 -16.37
CA PRO A 89 4.58 -39.32 -16.47
C PRO A 89 5.83 -38.50 -16.13
N ASP A 90 6.75 -39.13 -15.40
CA ASP A 90 8.05 -38.56 -15.05
C ASP A 90 8.00 -37.32 -14.15
N LEU A 91 6.92 -37.11 -13.37
CA LEU A 91 6.84 -35.96 -12.46
C LEU A 91 8.03 -35.91 -11.48
N ASP A 92 8.45 -37.04 -10.93
CA ASP A 92 9.58 -37.12 -10.01
C ASP A 92 10.91 -36.81 -10.71
N ALA A 93 11.10 -37.27 -11.96
CA ALA A 93 12.29 -36.94 -12.74
C ALA A 93 12.33 -35.45 -13.12
N ARG A 94 11.17 -34.85 -13.42
CA ARG A 94 11.05 -33.40 -13.64
C ARG A 94 11.38 -32.62 -12.38
N MET A 95 10.89 -33.06 -11.22
CA MET A 95 11.24 -32.43 -9.94
C MET A 95 12.74 -32.47 -9.71
N ALA A 96 13.40 -33.62 -9.88
CA ALA A 96 14.84 -33.75 -9.75
C ALA A 96 15.59 -32.78 -10.69
N THR A 97 15.15 -32.65 -11.94
CA THR A 97 15.73 -31.69 -12.90
C THR A 97 15.63 -30.24 -12.40
N PHE A 98 14.49 -29.83 -11.85
CA PHE A 98 14.34 -28.46 -11.31
C PHE A 98 15.21 -28.22 -10.08
N VAL A 99 15.35 -29.21 -9.19
CA VAL A 99 16.23 -29.12 -8.02
C VAL A 99 17.69 -29.01 -8.45
N GLU A 100 18.13 -29.80 -9.44
CA GLU A 100 19.49 -29.72 -10.00
C GLU A 100 19.78 -28.34 -10.62
N LEU A 101 18.88 -27.84 -11.48
CA LEU A 101 19.03 -26.51 -12.08
C LEU A 101 19.04 -25.39 -11.02
N THR A 102 18.27 -25.55 -9.95
CA THR A 102 18.22 -24.58 -8.84
C THR A 102 19.52 -24.59 -8.04
N ALA A 103 20.07 -25.77 -7.74
CA ALA A 103 21.37 -25.91 -7.10
C ALA A 103 22.49 -25.28 -7.94
N ASP A 104 22.49 -25.50 -9.26
CA ASP A 104 23.44 -24.87 -10.18
C ASP A 104 23.28 -23.35 -10.20
N ARG A 105 22.05 -22.86 -10.22
CA ARG A 105 21.74 -21.42 -10.16
C ARG A 105 22.31 -20.80 -8.89
N LEU A 106 22.04 -21.41 -7.73
CA LEU A 106 22.52 -20.93 -6.43
C LEU A 106 24.04 -20.96 -6.32
N ARG A 107 24.69 -21.98 -6.89
CA ARG A 107 26.16 -22.04 -6.94
C ARG A 107 26.74 -20.85 -7.72
N VAL A 108 26.24 -20.59 -8.94
CA VAL A 108 26.69 -19.46 -9.77
C VAL A 108 26.41 -18.12 -9.07
N GLN A 109 25.25 -17.99 -8.43
CA GLN A 109 24.89 -16.79 -7.67
C GLN A 109 25.83 -16.56 -6.48
N GLY A 110 26.15 -17.60 -5.71
CA GLY A 110 27.09 -17.51 -4.60
C GLY A 110 28.50 -17.11 -5.04
N GLU A 111 28.93 -17.50 -6.25
CA GLU A 111 30.19 -17.04 -6.85
C GLU A 111 30.12 -15.55 -7.25
N LEU A 112 28.99 -15.09 -7.80
CA LEU A 112 28.76 -13.68 -8.15
C LEU A 112 28.76 -12.73 -6.95
N VAL A 113 28.48 -13.21 -5.74
CA VAL A 113 28.61 -12.40 -4.51
C VAL A 113 30.05 -11.90 -4.34
N TRP A 114 31.04 -12.73 -4.69
CA TRP A 114 32.46 -12.41 -4.56
C TRP A 114 33.06 -11.78 -5.83
N ASP A 115 32.51 -12.11 -7.00
CA ASP A 115 32.99 -11.64 -8.30
C ASP A 115 31.84 -11.05 -9.15
N HIS A 116 31.19 -10.02 -8.61
CA HIS A 116 29.97 -9.41 -9.17
C HIS A 116 30.12 -8.86 -10.60
N ALA A 117 31.34 -8.56 -11.03
CA ALA A 117 31.63 -8.02 -12.37
C ALA A 117 31.93 -9.09 -13.42
N ASN A 118 31.91 -10.38 -13.05
CA ASN A 118 32.29 -11.47 -13.95
C ASN A 118 31.25 -11.72 -15.05
N PRO A 119 31.54 -11.39 -16.32
CA PRO A 119 30.56 -11.53 -17.39
C PRO A 119 30.24 -13.00 -17.71
N GLN A 120 31.14 -13.94 -17.40
CA GLN A 120 30.91 -15.36 -17.67
C GLN A 120 29.90 -15.95 -16.68
N LEU A 121 29.98 -15.58 -15.40
CA LEU A 121 29.02 -16.01 -14.39
C LEU A 121 27.62 -15.45 -14.66
N HIS A 122 27.52 -14.16 -15.06
CA HIS A 122 26.26 -13.57 -15.51
C HIS A 122 25.66 -14.32 -16.71
N LEU A 123 26.50 -14.67 -17.70
CA LEU A 123 26.05 -15.46 -18.86
C LEU A 123 25.57 -16.86 -18.45
N GLN A 124 26.27 -17.53 -17.53
CA GLN A 124 25.84 -18.83 -17.01
C GLN A 124 24.49 -18.74 -16.31
N LEU A 125 24.27 -17.71 -15.49
CA LEU A 125 22.99 -17.50 -14.82
C LEU A 125 21.85 -17.31 -15.82
N VAL A 126 22.06 -16.52 -16.89
CA VAL A 126 21.08 -16.34 -17.98
C VAL A 126 20.77 -17.66 -18.69
N VAL A 127 21.79 -18.50 -18.93
CA VAL A 127 21.60 -19.82 -19.56
C VAL A 127 20.76 -20.74 -18.65
N ILE A 128 21.06 -20.79 -17.36
CA ILE A 128 20.31 -21.61 -16.39
C ILE A 128 18.85 -21.14 -16.32
N ASP A 129 18.59 -19.83 -16.20
CA ASP A 129 17.24 -19.27 -16.19
C ASP A 129 16.47 -19.60 -17.49
N SER A 130 17.15 -19.62 -18.64
CA SER A 130 16.57 -20.03 -19.92
C SER A 130 16.22 -21.53 -19.96
N LEU A 131 17.05 -22.38 -19.37
CA LEU A 131 16.77 -23.82 -19.25
C LEU A 131 15.56 -24.06 -18.34
N ILE A 132 15.51 -23.42 -17.18
CA ILE A 132 14.37 -23.51 -16.25
C ILE A 132 13.07 -23.13 -16.97
N ARG A 133 13.05 -21.98 -17.66
CA ARG A 133 11.87 -21.54 -18.44
C ARG A 133 11.45 -22.57 -19.48
N SER A 134 12.41 -23.16 -20.19
CA SER A 134 12.13 -24.18 -21.21
C SER A 134 11.53 -25.45 -20.60
N HIS A 135 12.04 -25.89 -19.45
CA HIS A 135 11.50 -27.02 -18.71
C HIS A 135 10.10 -26.75 -18.15
N VAL A 136 9.82 -25.52 -17.68
CA VAL A 136 8.47 -25.11 -17.25
C VAL A 136 7.50 -25.17 -18.43
N ALA A 137 7.85 -24.63 -19.59
CA ALA A 137 7.00 -24.68 -20.78
C ALA A 137 6.70 -26.13 -21.21
N ALA A 138 7.71 -27.01 -21.19
CA ALA A 138 7.53 -28.43 -21.48
C ALA A 138 6.61 -29.12 -20.45
N TYR A 139 6.74 -28.77 -19.16
CA TYR A 139 5.85 -29.27 -18.11
C TYR A 139 4.41 -28.79 -18.29
N VAL A 140 4.18 -27.50 -18.56
CA VAL A 140 2.84 -26.94 -18.81
C VAL A 140 2.17 -27.64 -19.99
N CYS A 141 2.91 -27.88 -21.08
CA CYS A 141 2.39 -28.61 -22.24
C CYS A 141 1.98 -30.05 -21.88
N ALA A 142 2.81 -30.75 -21.11
CA ALA A 142 2.51 -32.11 -20.65
C ALA A 142 1.31 -32.14 -19.68
N ALA A 143 1.24 -31.18 -18.75
CA ALA A 143 0.13 -31.05 -17.80
C ALA A 143 -1.21 -30.79 -18.51
N ARG A 144 -1.23 -29.88 -19.48
CA ARG A 144 -2.40 -29.61 -20.32
C ARG A 144 -2.83 -30.86 -21.10
N SER A 145 -1.87 -31.55 -21.73
CA SER A 145 -2.14 -32.77 -22.51
C SER A 145 -2.70 -33.90 -21.65
N ALA A 146 -2.26 -33.99 -20.39
CA ALA A 146 -2.72 -34.99 -19.43
C ALA A 146 -3.99 -34.58 -18.66
N GLY A 147 -4.50 -33.35 -18.83
CA GLY A 147 -5.64 -32.85 -18.05
C GLY A 147 -5.34 -32.65 -16.56
N VAL A 148 -4.08 -32.37 -16.21
CA VAL A 148 -3.60 -32.18 -14.82
C VAL A 148 -3.33 -30.71 -14.57
N GLY A 149 -3.67 -30.22 -13.37
CA GLY A 149 -3.40 -28.84 -12.98
C GLY A 149 -1.90 -28.52 -12.89
N VAL A 150 -1.49 -27.38 -13.47
CA VAL A 150 -0.09 -26.89 -13.52
C VAL A 150 0.52 -26.62 -12.13
N LEU A 151 -0.32 -26.39 -11.12
CA LEU A 151 0.15 -26.18 -9.74
C LEU A 151 0.63 -27.47 -9.05
N ARG A 152 0.40 -28.65 -9.64
CA ARG A 152 0.79 -29.92 -9.00
C ARG A 152 2.29 -30.00 -8.75
N LEU A 153 3.11 -29.55 -9.70
CA LEU A 153 4.56 -29.51 -9.54
C LEU A 153 4.99 -28.52 -8.46
N VAL A 154 4.46 -27.29 -8.49
CA VAL A 154 4.75 -26.24 -7.49
C VAL A 154 4.42 -26.70 -6.07
N ARG A 155 3.28 -27.37 -5.89
CA ARG A 155 2.84 -27.91 -4.59
C ARG A 155 3.77 -28.99 -4.02
N ARG A 156 4.46 -29.76 -4.87
CA ARG A 156 5.44 -30.77 -4.41
C ARG A 156 6.81 -30.15 -4.18
N LEU A 157 7.26 -29.28 -5.09
CA LEU A 157 8.56 -28.61 -4.98
C LEU A 157 8.65 -27.77 -3.71
N ARG A 158 7.59 -27.04 -3.31
CA ARG A 158 7.67 -26.11 -2.15
C ARG A 158 8.13 -26.76 -0.84
N TRP A 159 7.97 -28.07 -0.66
CA TRP A 159 8.40 -28.80 0.54
C TRP A 159 9.82 -29.32 0.46
N THR A 160 10.36 -29.44 -0.75
CA THR A 160 11.70 -30.01 -1.01
C THR A 160 12.70 -28.93 -1.37
N ASP A 161 12.29 -27.98 -2.20
CA ASP A 161 13.06 -26.85 -2.68
C ASP A 161 12.11 -25.67 -2.99
N PRO A 162 11.89 -24.76 -2.03
CA PRO A 162 11.06 -23.56 -2.22
C PRO A 162 11.55 -22.64 -3.33
N MET A 163 12.87 -22.53 -3.53
CA MET A 163 13.47 -21.74 -4.59
C MET A 163 13.08 -22.33 -5.96
N ALA A 164 13.18 -23.63 -6.14
CA ALA A 164 12.73 -24.31 -7.36
C ALA A 164 11.22 -24.08 -7.59
N ALA A 165 10.41 -24.14 -6.53
CA ALA A 165 8.97 -23.85 -6.62
C ALA A 165 8.69 -22.41 -7.06
N ALA A 166 9.42 -21.43 -6.53
CA ALA A 166 9.32 -20.01 -6.90
C ALA A 166 9.74 -19.77 -8.35
N LEU A 167 10.83 -20.38 -8.79
CA LEU A 167 11.32 -20.30 -10.18
C LEU A 167 10.33 -20.91 -11.17
N VAL A 168 9.70 -22.04 -10.83
CA VAL A 168 8.61 -22.61 -11.64
C VAL A 168 7.42 -21.67 -11.68
N LEU A 169 6.97 -21.18 -10.52
CA LEU A 169 5.81 -20.29 -10.40
C LEU A 169 6.00 -19.01 -11.23
N ARG A 170 7.19 -18.39 -11.18
CA ARG A 170 7.55 -17.18 -11.95
C ARG A 170 7.33 -17.32 -13.45
N HIS A 171 7.43 -18.54 -13.99
CA HIS A 171 7.27 -18.81 -15.42
C HIS A 171 5.86 -19.29 -15.81
N LEU A 172 4.91 -19.33 -14.87
CA LEU A 172 3.50 -19.55 -15.18
C LEU A 172 2.83 -18.22 -15.55
N GLY A 173 2.33 -18.15 -16.78
CA GLY A 173 1.62 -16.98 -17.29
C GLY A 173 0.16 -16.89 -16.81
N PRO A 174 -0.54 -15.80 -17.18
CA PRO A 174 -1.95 -15.61 -16.83
C PRO A 174 -2.88 -16.64 -17.49
N ASP A 175 -2.48 -17.23 -18.62
CA ASP A 175 -3.22 -18.30 -19.32
C ASP A 175 -3.08 -19.66 -18.63
N GLU A 176 -2.09 -19.81 -17.74
CA GLU A 176 -1.85 -21.04 -16.97
C GLU A 176 -2.45 -20.97 -15.57
N ILE A 177 -2.45 -19.79 -14.96
CA ILE A 177 -2.85 -19.58 -13.57
C ILE A 177 -3.39 -18.16 -13.36
N ASP A 178 -4.55 -18.06 -12.71
CA ASP A 178 -5.11 -16.77 -12.32
C ASP A 178 -4.33 -16.12 -11.16
N ASP A 179 -4.54 -14.82 -10.97
CA ASP A 179 -3.80 -14.02 -9.99
C ASP A 179 -4.01 -14.47 -8.54
N ARG A 180 -5.21 -14.94 -8.19
CA ARG A 180 -5.52 -15.40 -6.83
C ARG A 180 -4.82 -16.72 -6.52
N ALA A 181 -4.81 -17.65 -7.47
CA ALA A 181 -4.10 -18.92 -7.35
C ALA A 181 -2.58 -18.70 -7.34
N PHE A 182 -2.08 -17.76 -8.14
CA PHE A 182 -0.67 -17.36 -8.15
C PHE A 182 -0.25 -16.80 -6.79
N ALA A 183 -0.99 -15.81 -6.27
CA ALA A 183 -0.75 -15.21 -4.96
C ALA A 183 -0.80 -16.25 -3.83
N THR A 184 -1.79 -17.14 -3.85
CA THR A 184 -1.92 -18.21 -2.85
C THR A 184 -0.73 -19.17 -2.90
N ALA A 185 -0.23 -19.53 -4.09
CA ALA A 185 0.96 -20.35 -4.21
C ALA A 185 2.21 -19.62 -3.69
N ALA A 186 2.37 -18.33 -4.00
CA ALA A 186 3.48 -17.52 -3.54
C ALA A 186 3.52 -17.40 -2.00
N VAL A 187 2.41 -17.07 -1.34
CA VAL A 187 2.32 -17.04 0.13
C VAL A 187 2.72 -18.38 0.73
N ARG A 188 2.25 -19.50 0.17
CA ARG A 188 2.58 -20.84 0.71
C ARG A 188 4.04 -21.22 0.53
N ILE A 189 4.66 -20.83 -0.57
CA ILE A 189 6.09 -21.05 -0.78
C ILE A 189 6.88 -20.19 0.22
N LEU A 190 6.52 -18.91 0.35
CA LEU A 190 7.18 -17.98 1.26
C LEU A 190 7.09 -18.45 2.72
N GLN A 191 5.90 -18.87 3.16
CA GLN A 191 5.66 -19.42 4.50
C GLN A 191 6.56 -20.60 4.80
N ILE A 192 6.57 -21.62 3.94
CA ILE A 192 7.40 -22.80 4.14
C ILE A 192 8.88 -22.41 4.16
N TRP A 193 9.30 -21.54 3.24
CA TRP A 193 10.68 -21.06 3.21
C TRP A 193 11.05 -20.30 4.50
N HIS A 194 10.17 -19.42 4.97
CA HIS A 194 10.34 -18.58 6.16
C HIS A 194 10.36 -19.40 7.47
N ASP A 195 9.49 -20.39 7.58
CA ASP A 195 9.42 -21.28 8.75
C ASP A 195 10.56 -22.31 8.77
N GLY A 196 11.12 -22.63 7.60
CA GLY A 196 12.13 -23.67 7.41
C GLY A 196 11.53 -25.04 7.10
N GLY A 197 12.39 -26.04 6.90
CA GLY A 197 12.00 -27.43 6.65
C GLY A 197 11.27 -28.08 7.83
N GLU A 198 10.98 -29.39 7.74
CA GLU A 198 10.17 -30.10 8.75
C GLU A 198 10.75 -30.03 10.19
N ARG A 199 12.04 -29.70 10.35
CA ARG A 199 12.70 -29.54 11.65
C ARG A 199 13.13 -28.09 11.93
N GLY A 200 12.61 -27.12 11.16
CA GLY A 200 12.96 -25.71 11.25
C GLY A 200 14.32 -25.36 10.65
N GLU A 201 14.92 -26.26 9.86
CA GLU A 201 16.17 -25.99 9.16
C GLU A 201 15.96 -24.94 8.06
N ARG A 202 16.89 -23.98 7.97
CA ARG A 202 16.88 -22.98 6.90
C ARG A 202 17.20 -23.64 5.56
N PHE A 203 16.52 -23.18 4.50
CA PHE A 203 16.82 -23.60 3.13
C PHE A 203 18.16 -23.00 2.64
N GLY A 204 18.78 -23.67 1.67
CA GLY A 204 20.15 -23.35 1.23
C GLY A 204 20.33 -21.95 0.64
N ASP A 205 19.25 -21.35 0.14
CA ASP A 205 19.23 -20.00 -0.43
C ASP A 205 19.05 -18.89 0.62
N TRP A 206 18.84 -19.22 1.89
CA TRP A 206 18.66 -18.23 2.97
C TRP A 206 19.88 -17.31 3.14
N TYR A 207 21.09 -17.85 2.95
CA TYR A 207 22.37 -17.14 3.13
C TYR A 207 23.26 -17.19 1.88
N ALA A 208 22.72 -17.57 0.72
CA ALA A 208 23.53 -17.78 -0.48
C ALA A 208 24.12 -16.47 -1.05
N GLY A 209 23.59 -15.32 -0.62
CA GLY A 209 23.86 -14.00 -1.20
C GLY A 209 23.26 -13.87 -2.61
N GLY A 210 22.78 -12.67 -2.98
CA GLY A 210 21.94 -12.47 -4.17
C GLY A 210 20.48 -12.87 -3.94
N ASP A 211 19.72 -13.14 -5.01
CA ASP A 211 18.28 -13.48 -4.94
C ASP A 211 18.01 -14.73 -4.08
N ASN A 212 17.17 -14.60 -3.06
CA ASN A 212 16.58 -15.74 -2.36
C ASN A 212 15.16 -16.06 -2.89
N THR A 213 14.51 -17.07 -2.30
CA THR A 213 13.16 -17.49 -2.67
C THR A 213 12.16 -16.32 -2.64
N ALA A 214 12.23 -15.47 -1.61
CA ALA A 214 11.36 -14.31 -1.48
C ALA A 214 11.59 -13.30 -2.62
N ASP A 215 12.85 -13.00 -2.95
CA ASP A 215 13.18 -12.07 -4.04
C ASP A 215 12.64 -12.56 -5.40
N VAL A 216 12.74 -13.87 -5.68
CA VAL A 216 12.18 -14.48 -6.89
C VAL A 216 10.66 -14.35 -6.93
N LEU A 217 9.98 -14.63 -5.80
CA LEU A 217 8.53 -14.48 -5.69
C LEU A 217 8.09 -13.02 -5.83
N PHE A 218 8.77 -12.10 -5.16
CA PHE A 218 8.41 -10.69 -5.13
C PHE A 218 8.57 -10.05 -6.50
N ARG A 219 9.63 -10.42 -7.23
CA ARG A 219 9.81 -10.00 -8.61
C ARG A 219 8.70 -10.54 -9.52
N ALA A 220 8.32 -11.81 -9.36
CA ALA A 220 7.27 -12.41 -10.16
C ALA A 220 5.88 -11.81 -9.88
N LEU A 221 5.59 -11.49 -8.61
CA LEU A 221 4.38 -10.80 -8.18
C LEU A 221 4.37 -9.34 -8.67
N ALA A 222 5.50 -8.64 -8.63
CA ALA A 222 5.61 -7.26 -9.11
C ALA A 222 5.36 -7.13 -10.63
N ASP A 223 5.50 -8.21 -11.40
CA ASP A 223 5.15 -8.24 -12.82
C ASP A 223 3.65 -8.56 -13.05
N ARG A 224 2.89 -8.89 -12.00
CA ARG A 224 1.46 -9.27 -12.02
C ARG A 224 0.65 -8.48 -10.97
N PRO A 225 0.14 -7.28 -11.29
CA PRO A 225 -0.47 -6.40 -10.31
C PRO A 225 -1.61 -7.00 -9.49
N GLY A 226 -2.55 -7.75 -10.12
CA GLY A 226 -3.64 -8.39 -9.38
C GLY A 226 -3.15 -9.48 -8.42
N ALA A 227 -2.10 -10.20 -8.78
CA ALA A 227 -1.48 -11.19 -7.90
C ALA A 227 -0.72 -10.51 -6.75
N ALA A 228 -0.07 -9.37 -6.98
CA ALA A 228 0.58 -8.59 -5.92
C ALA A 228 -0.42 -8.13 -4.85
N THR A 229 -1.57 -7.58 -5.26
CA THR A 229 -2.65 -7.20 -4.33
C THR A 229 -3.15 -8.41 -3.54
N GLU A 230 -3.47 -9.52 -4.22
CA GLU A 230 -3.97 -10.73 -3.54
C GLU A 230 -2.91 -11.37 -2.62
N PHE A 231 -1.62 -11.25 -2.94
CA PHE A 231 -0.53 -11.69 -2.09
C PHE A 231 -0.47 -10.85 -0.82
N LEU A 232 -0.45 -9.52 -0.94
CA LEU A 232 -0.35 -8.60 0.20
C LEU A 232 -1.54 -8.70 1.16
N ARG A 233 -2.74 -9.04 0.67
CA ARG A 233 -3.92 -9.30 1.54
C ARG A 233 -3.78 -10.55 2.41
N ARG A 234 -2.83 -11.44 2.11
CA ARG A 234 -2.67 -12.77 2.72
C ARG A 234 -1.35 -12.97 3.42
N ALA A 235 -0.32 -12.25 3.00
CA ALA A 235 1.01 -12.33 3.58
C ALA A 235 0.99 -11.75 5.01
N ASP A 236 1.72 -12.40 5.90
CA ASP A 236 2.02 -11.84 7.22
C ASP A 236 3.07 -10.70 7.06
N PRO A 237 2.95 -9.57 7.78
CA PRO A 237 3.95 -8.50 7.70
C PRO A 237 5.37 -8.97 8.04
N GLY A 238 5.53 -9.92 8.97
CA GLY A 238 6.82 -10.51 9.30
C GLY A 238 7.40 -11.29 8.12
N GLU A 239 6.59 -12.09 7.44
CA GLU A 239 7.00 -12.77 6.21
C GLU A 239 7.37 -11.77 5.10
N LEU A 240 6.67 -10.64 4.98
CA LEU A 240 6.96 -9.63 3.96
C LEU A 240 8.31 -8.93 4.20
N PHE A 241 8.56 -8.47 5.43
CA PHE A 241 9.71 -7.62 5.73
C PHE A 241 10.95 -8.38 6.21
N LEU A 242 10.81 -9.61 6.70
CA LEU A 242 11.91 -10.46 7.19
C LEU A 242 12.25 -11.60 6.21
N SER A 243 12.10 -11.35 4.92
CA SER A 243 12.39 -12.34 3.88
C SER A 243 13.19 -11.83 2.68
N ALA A 244 12.99 -10.59 2.21
CA ALA A 244 13.66 -10.08 1.02
C ALA A 244 15.10 -9.62 1.29
N GLN A 245 16.01 -9.87 0.35
CA GLN A 245 17.36 -9.25 0.35
C GLN A 245 17.35 -7.84 -0.24
N HIS A 246 16.31 -7.53 -1.02
CA HIS A 246 16.23 -6.35 -1.86
C HIS A 246 15.00 -5.50 -1.48
N ASP A 247 15.23 -4.41 -0.72
CA ASP A 247 14.21 -3.45 -0.30
C ASP A 247 13.38 -2.92 -1.49
N ASP A 248 13.98 -2.76 -2.68
CA ASP A 248 13.28 -2.27 -3.88
C ASP A 248 12.18 -3.23 -4.37
N LEU A 249 12.31 -4.54 -4.12
CA LEU A 249 11.28 -5.51 -4.46
C LEU A 249 10.06 -5.37 -3.54
N VAL A 250 10.29 -5.17 -2.24
CA VAL A 250 9.21 -4.90 -1.26
C VAL A 250 8.53 -3.58 -1.58
N ALA A 251 9.32 -2.54 -1.89
CA ALA A 251 8.81 -1.24 -2.29
C ALA A 251 7.89 -1.37 -3.51
N ARG A 252 8.36 -2.07 -4.55
CA ARG A 252 7.61 -2.28 -5.79
C ARG A 252 6.33 -3.08 -5.56
N LEU A 253 6.36 -4.09 -4.70
CA LEU A 253 5.16 -4.85 -4.33
C LEU A 253 4.13 -3.96 -3.63
N LEU A 254 4.53 -3.23 -2.60
CA LEU A 254 3.63 -2.35 -1.86
C LEU A 254 3.00 -1.30 -2.78
N LEU A 255 3.82 -0.61 -3.59
CA LEU A 255 3.34 0.41 -4.52
C LEU A 255 2.40 -0.15 -5.59
N ILE A 256 2.68 -1.33 -6.14
CA ILE A 256 1.83 -1.96 -7.17
C ILE A 256 0.53 -2.48 -6.56
N GLY A 257 0.62 -3.19 -5.44
CA GLY A 257 -0.50 -3.91 -4.84
C GLY A 257 -1.46 -3.02 -4.05
N THR A 258 -1.01 -1.83 -3.64
CA THR A 258 -1.84 -0.80 -2.98
C THR A 258 -2.10 0.41 -3.88
N SER A 259 -1.80 0.28 -5.18
CA SER A 259 -1.97 1.34 -6.16
C SER A 259 -3.44 1.77 -6.26
N PRO A 260 -3.77 3.04 -6.00
CA PRO A 260 -5.13 3.58 -6.09
C PRO A 260 -5.75 3.53 -7.49
N GLU A 261 -4.95 3.37 -8.54
CA GLU A 261 -5.45 3.16 -9.91
C GLU A 261 -6.05 1.76 -10.10
N ARG A 262 -5.78 0.84 -9.18
CA ARG A 262 -6.10 -0.59 -9.29
C ARG A 262 -6.94 -1.10 -8.13
N VAL A 263 -6.79 -0.53 -6.95
CA VAL A 263 -7.51 -0.96 -5.75
C VAL A 263 -8.30 0.19 -5.15
N ASP A 264 -9.42 -0.15 -4.52
CA ASP A 264 -10.22 0.79 -3.74
C ASP A 264 -9.62 1.03 -2.34
N GLU A 265 -10.16 2.04 -1.66
CA GLU A 265 -9.70 2.45 -0.32
C GLU A 265 -9.84 1.32 0.72
N ALA A 266 -10.88 0.49 0.59
CA ALA A 266 -11.12 -0.63 1.50
C ALA A 266 -10.04 -1.71 1.34
N THR A 267 -9.72 -2.08 0.09
CA THR A 267 -8.67 -3.07 -0.21
C THR A 267 -7.30 -2.56 0.20
N ALA A 268 -7.00 -1.27 -0.01
CA ALA A 268 -5.76 -0.66 0.49
C ALA A 268 -5.68 -0.72 2.02
N GLY A 269 -6.79 -0.47 2.72
CA GLY A 269 -6.87 -0.57 4.18
C GLY A 269 -6.65 -1.99 4.70
N GLU A 270 -7.20 -3.00 4.03
CA GLU A 270 -6.96 -4.42 4.38
C GLU A 270 -5.48 -4.81 4.31
N ILE A 271 -4.69 -4.14 3.46
CA ILE A 271 -3.26 -4.41 3.25
C ILE A 271 -2.38 -3.55 4.18
N LEU A 272 -2.59 -2.23 4.15
CA LEU A 272 -1.69 -1.27 4.80
C LEU A 272 -1.91 -1.20 6.31
N ARG A 273 -3.15 -1.37 6.78
CA ARG A 273 -3.46 -1.28 8.21
C ARG A 273 -2.70 -2.32 9.04
N PRO A 274 -2.73 -3.64 8.74
CA PRO A 274 -1.97 -4.62 9.51
C PRO A 274 -0.46 -4.35 9.52
N ILE A 275 0.08 -3.80 8.42
CA ILE A 275 1.49 -3.43 8.32
C ILE A 275 1.83 -2.26 9.25
N LEU A 276 0.99 -1.22 9.25
CA LEU A 276 1.15 -0.03 10.08
C LEU A 276 0.98 -0.34 11.58
N GLU A 277 0.18 -1.35 11.93
CA GLU A 277 0.04 -1.84 13.31
C GLU A 277 1.25 -2.70 13.73
N TRP A 278 1.77 -3.52 12.82
CA TRP A 278 2.83 -4.48 13.12
C TRP A 278 4.21 -3.84 13.27
N LEU A 279 4.58 -2.91 12.38
CA LEU A 279 5.94 -2.34 12.32
C LEU A 279 6.39 -1.60 13.60
N PRO A 280 5.55 -0.77 14.26
CA PRO A 280 5.94 -0.12 15.52
C PRO A 280 6.27 -1.11 16.63
N GLU A 281 5.60 -2.27 16.66
CA GLU A 281 5.78 -3.32 17.66
C GLU A 281 6.95 -4.26 17.33
N HIS A 282 7.34 -4.34 16.06
CA HIS A 282 8.36 -5.25 15.54
C HIS A 282 9.46 -4.50 14.79
N PRO A 283 10.27 -3.69 15.50
CA PRO A 283 11.34 -2.93 14.89
C PRO A 283 12.31 -3.86 14.16
N ILE A 284 12.56 -3.53 12.90
CA ILE A 284 13.32 -4.39 12.02
C ILE A 284 14.83 -4.28 12.32
N PRO A 285 15.53 -5.40 12.57
CA PRO A 285 16.96 -5.39 12.83
C PRO A 285 17.75 -4.99 11.58
N GLY A 286 18.46 -3.85 11.64
CA GLY A 286 19.15 -3.26 10.47
C GLY A 286 20.40 -3.99 9.96
N SER A 287 20.86 -5.06 10.62
CA SER A 287 22.15 -5.72 10.33
C SER A 287 22.02 -7.20 9.93
N LEU A 288 20.82 -7.68 9.61
CA LEU A 288 20.60 -9.06 9.19
C LEU A 288 20.35 -9.14 7.68
N ASP A 289 20.91 -10.16 7.05
CA ASP A 289 20.58 -10.51 5.66
C ASP A 289 19.12 -11.00 5.58
N GLY A 290 18.47 -10.73 4.45
CA GLY A 290 17.07 -11.11 4.22
C GLY A 290 16.08 -10.27 5.03
N VAL A 291 16.40 -9.00 5.25
CA VAL A 291 15.60 -8.07 6.06
C VAL A 291 15.46 -6.71 5.36
N THR A 292 14.24 -6.18 5.33
CA THR A 292 13.92 -4.90 4.69
C THR A 292 14.28 -3.72 5.60
N ARG A 293 15.43 -3.10 5.36
CA ARG A 293 16.00 -2.10 6.29
C ARG A 293 15.24 -0.77 6.28
N SER A 294 14.60 -0.43 5.16
CA SER A 294 13.86 0.82 4.98
C SER A 294 12.35 0.66 5.10
N ALA A 295 11.83 -0.35 5.82
CA ALA A 295 10.41 -0.68 5.82
C ALA A 295 9.49 0.50 6.17
N ALA A 296 9.83 1.33 7.17
CA ALA A 296 9.07 2.52 7.50
C ALA A 296 8.92 3.44 6.29
N ALA A 297 10.02 3.73 5.58
CA ALA A 297 10.01 4.57 4.40
C ALA A 297 9.26 3.96 3.21
N LEU A 298 9.36 2.65 3.00
CA LEU A 298 8.62 1.96 1.94
C LEU A 298 7.11 2.00 2.19
N VAL A 299 6.69 1.80 3.44
CA VAL A 299 5.28 1.90 3.84
C VAL A 299 4.79 3.34 3.77
N ALA A 300 5.61 4.32 4.14
CA ALA A 300 5.30 5.74 4.03
C ALA A 300 5.01 6.15 2.58
N ALA A 301 5.80 5.64 1.62
CA ALA A 301 5.54 5.84 0.21
C ALA A 301 4.22 5.19 -0.26
N ALA A 302 3.92 3.98 0.22
CA ALA A 302 2.70 3.25 -0.14
C ALA A 302 1.42 3.84 0.47
N VAL A 303 1.51 4.41 1.68
CA VAL A 303 0.37 5.03 2.38
C VAL A 303 0.15 6.48 2.00
N SER A 304 1.17 7.20 1.50
CA SER A 304 1.05 8.61 1.07
C SER A 304 -0.16 8.84 0.12
N PRO A 305 -0.43 7.94 -0.85
CA PRO A 305 -1.65 7.98 -1.64
C PRO A 305 -2.99 7.96 -0.89
N TRP A 306 -2.99 7.47 0.34
CA TRP A 306 -4.14 7.16 1.18
C TRP A 306 -4.17 8.00 2.47
N LEU A 307 -3.40 9.09 2.55
CA LEU A 307 -3.29 9.96 3.73
C LEU A 307 -4.60 10.29 4.45
N PRO A 308 -5.73 10.60 3.78
CA PRO A 308 -7.00 10.86 4.47
C PRO A 308 -7.48 9.69 5.35
N ALA A 309 -7.11 8.45 5.00
CA ALA A 309 -7.42 7.25 5.76
C ALA A 309 -6.60 7.12 7.06
N LEU A 310 -5.58 7.96 7.25
CA LEU A 310 -4.90 8.09 8.54
C LEU A 310 -5.57 9.12 9.46
N GLY A 311 -6.67 9.77 9.06
CA GLY A 311 -7.37 10.73 9.92
C GLY A 311 -8.85 10.85 9.66
N PRO A 312 -9.31 11.84 8.86
CA PRO A 312 -10.74 12.08 8.67
C PRO A 312 -11.50 10.87 8.11
N ARG A 313 -10.81 9.95 7.43
CA ARG A 313 -11.37 8.70 6.93
C ARG A 313 -10.86 7.45 7.67
N ALA A 314 -10.20 7.58 8.81
CA ALA A 314 -9.67 6.44 9.59
C ALA A 314 -10.74 5.36 9.87
N GLY A 315 -11.98 5.77 10.11
CA GLY A 315 -13.11 4.86 10.28
C GLY A 315 -13.38 3.94 9.09
N ARG A 316 -12.98 4.32 7.86
CA ARG A 316 -13.10 3.47 6.66
C ARG A 316 -12.11 2.31 6.68
N TRP A 317 -10.98 2.49 7.38
CA TRP A 317 -10.03 1.42 7.70
C TRP A 317 -10.34 0.76 9.04
N GLY A 318 -11.47 1.08 9.69
CA GLY A 318 -11.86 0.52 10.98
C GLY A 318 -11.05 1.06 12.17
N TRP A 319 -10.32 2.15 11.99
CA TRP A 319 -9.61 2.87 13.06
C TRP A 319 -10.44 4.01 13.64
N SER A 320 -10.14 4.39 14.88
CA SER A 320 -10.49 5.70 15.40
C SER A 320 -9.61 6.79 14.75
N TRP A 321 -10.01 8.06 14.93
CA TRP A 321 -9.18 9.17 14.47
C TRP A 321 -7.81 9.16 15.17
N GLU A 322 -7.77 8.88 16.47
CA GLU A 322 -6.56 8.81 17.29
C GLU A 322 -5.62 7.69 16.85
N GLU A 323 -6.16 6.52 16.46
CA GLU A 323 -5.37 5.39 15.98
C GLU A 323 -4.68 5.71 14.64
N GLY A 324 -5.43 6.30 13.70
CA GLY A 324 -4.86 6.77 12.43
C GLY A 324 -3.80 7.86 12.65
N ASP A 325 -4.07 8.78 13.57
CA ASP A 325 -3.15 9.88 13.91
C ASP A 325 -1.87 9.38 14.59
N ALA A 326 -1.97 8.35 15.43
CA ALA A 326 -0.80 7.67 15.99
C ALA A 326 0.05 7.00 14.90
N ALA A 327 -0.57 6.35 13.91
CA ALA A 327 0.13 5.74 12.78
C ALA A 327 0.86 6.79 11.92
N LEU A 328 0.21 7.92 11.64
CA LEU A 328 0.84 9.05 10.93
C LEU A 328 2.03 9.61 11.71
N ARG A 329 1.86 9.86 13.01
CA ARG A 329 2.94 10.34 13.89
C ARG A 329 4.13 9.39 13.89
N TRP A 330 3.89 8.09 14.02
CA TRP A 330 4.96 7.08 13.96
C TRP A 330 5.75 7.17 12.65
N LEU A 331 5.08 7.27 11.49
CA LEU A 331 5.76 7.43 10.20
C LEU A 331 6.63 8.69 10.16
N LEU A 332 6.17 9.79 10.76
CA LEU A 332 6.90 11.05 10.76
C LEU A 332 8.10 11.06 11.72
N THR A 333 8.22 10.09 12.65
CA THR A 333 9.42 9.98 13.50
C THR A 333 10.68 9.54 12.76
N ASP A 334 10.54 9.03 11.54
CA ASP A 334 11.64 8.56 10.71
C ASP A 334 11.85 9.51 9.52
N ASP A 335 13.01 10.18 9.47
CA ASP A 335 13.35 11.15 8.42
C ASP A 335 13.29 10.54 7.01
N ALA A 336 13.66 9.27 6.85
CA ALA A 336 13.59 8.59 5.55
C ALA A 336 12.15 8.32 5.14
N ALA A 337 11.27 8.04 6.10
CA ALA A 337 9.84 7.90 5.86
C ALA A 337 9.17 9.22 5.50
N LEU A 338 9.51 10.31 6.18
CA LEU A 338 9.08 11.64 5.79
C LEU A 338 9.51 11.98 4.35
N HIS A 339 10.79 11.76 4.03
CA HIS A 339 11.30 12.01 2.68
C HIS A 339 10.57 11.17 1.62
N ALA A 340 10.29 9.90 1.92
CA ALA A 340 9.54 9.01 1.04
C ALA A 340 8.08 9.47 0.84
N MET A 341 7.43 9.99 1.90
CA MET A 341 6.09 10.55 1.80
C MET A 341 6.06 11.79 0.91
N VAL A 342 7.04 12.69 1.05
CA VAL A 342 7.21 13.87 0.18
C VAL A 342 7.38 13.43 -1.26
N ALA A 343 8.29 12.50 -1.54
CA ALA A 343 8.52 12.00 -2.90
C ALA A 343 7.27 11.33 -3.51
N ALA A 344 6.50 10.59 -2.70
CA ALA A 344 5.28 9.92 -3.14
C ALA A 344 4.06 10.88 -3.25
N SER A 345 4.10 12.05 -2.60
CA SER A 345 3.00 13.03 -2.61
C SER A 345 2.72 13.64 -4.00
N ASP A 346 3.68 13.56 -4.93
CA ASP A 346 3.48 13.88 -6.35
C ASP A 346 2.30 13.07 -6.96
N GLY A 347 2.07 11.83 -6.49
CA GLY A 347 0.95 10.96 -6.90
C GLY A 347 -0.37 11.19 -6.16
N TRP A 348 -0.34 11.93 -5.03
CA TRP A 348 -1.55 12.44 -4.39
C TRP A 348 -2.13 13.60 -5.21
N ARG A 349 -1.30 14.52 -5.71
CA ARG A 349 -1.69 15.65 -6.58
C ARG A 349 -2.52 15.22 -7.79
N GLU A 350 -2.08 14.18 -8.51
CA GLU A 350 -2.79 13.68 -9.69
C GLU A 350 -4.20 13.19 -9.35
N ARG A 351 -4.38 12.62 -8.15
CA ARG A 351 -5.66 12.05 -7.70
C ARG A 351 -6.59 13.01 -6.98
N VAL A 352 -6.10 13.97 -6.19
CA VAL A 352 -6.99 15.04 -5.71
C VAL A 352 -7.57 15.78 -6.92
N GLY A 353 -6.79 15.93 -7.99
CA GLY A 353 -7.27 16.36 -9.31
C GLY A 353 -8.42 15.53 -9.92
N THR A 354 -8.54 14.26 -9.51
CA THR A 354 -9.58 13.31 -9.98
C THR A 354 -10.82 13.22 -9.10
N VAL A 355 -10.76 13.73 -7.87
CA VAL A 355 -11.91 13.72 -6.97
C VAL A 355 -12.96 14.69 -7.53
N ALA A 356 -14.20 14.22 -7.70
CA ALA A 356 -15.31 15.08 -8.03
C ALA A 356 -15.62 15.96 -6.81
N PHE A 357 -15.00 17.14 -6.71
CA PHE A 357 -15.41 18.10 -5.68
C PHE A 357 -16.77 18.69 -5.97
N LEU A 358 -17.34 18.46 -7.16
CA LEU A 358 -18.71 18.86 -7.44
C LEU A 358 -19.63 17.68 -7.19
N GLY A 359 -20.63 17.88 -6.33
CA GLY A 359 -21.79 17.01 -6.27
C GLY A 359 -22.56 17.01 -7.58
N GLU A 360 -23.54 16.11 -7.70
CA GLU A 360 -24.41 16.02 -8.90
C GLU A 360 -25.16 17.33 -9.22
N ASP A 361 -25.31 18.21 -8.23
CA ASP A 361 -25.93 19.53 -8.33
C ASP A 361 -24.97 20.65 -8.79
N GLY A 362 -23.70 20.32 -9.06
CA GLY A 362 -22.68 21.28 -9.46
C GLY A 362 -22.20 22.19 -8.33
N ARG A 363 -22.51 21.87 -7.06
CA ARG A 363 -21.98 22.55 -5.87
C ARG A 363 -20.80 21.79 -5.30
N LEU A 364 -19.98 22.46 -4.50
CA LEU A 364 -18.93 21.79 -3.74
C LEU A 364 -19.51 20.68 -2.85
N ASP A 365 -18.90 19.50 -2.90
CA ASP A 365 -19.08 18.48 -1.88
C ASP A 365 -18.35 18.93 -0.62
N ASP A 366 -19.12 19.53 0.30
CA ASP A 366 -18.67 19.98 1.61
C ASP A 366 -17.97 18.87 2.40
N THR A 367 -18.25 17.59 2.11
CA THR A 367 -17.58 16.45 2.75
C THR A 367 -16.15 16.32 2.25
N VAL A 368 -15.94 16.36 0.94
CA VAL A 368 -14.60 16.28 0.32
C VAL A 368 -13.71 17.44 0.77
N VAL A 369 -14.25 18.66 0.82
CA VAL A 369 -13.51 19.85 1.28
C VAL A 369 -13.11 19.71 2.75
N ARG A 370 -14.04 19.27 3.61
CA ARG A 370 -13.75 19.06 5.04
C ARG A 370 -12.74 17.95 5.27
N GLU A 371 -12.83 16.85 4.54
CA GLU A 371 -11.87 15.74 4.63
C GLU A 371 -10.47 16.19 4.18
N LEU A 372 -10.37 16.98 3.11
CA LEU A 372 -9.11 17.56 2.66
C LEU A 372 -8.51 18.50 3.72
N ALA A 373 -9.31 19.44 4.22
CA ALA A 373 -8.91 20.38 5.27
C ALA A 373 -8.44 19.65 6.54
N ALA A 374 -9.18 18.63 6.96
CA ALA A 374 -8.85 17.83 8.13
C ALA A 374 -7.56 17.01 7.94
N THR A 375 -7.34 16.45 6.75
CA THR A 375 -6.09 15.72 6.44
C THR A 375 -4.89 16.65 6.52
N LEU A 376 -5.00 17.86 5.98
CA LEU A 376 -3.94 18.86 6.01
C LEU A 376 -3.64 19.33 7.44
N ALA A 377 -4.69 19.67 8.20
CA ALA A 377 -4.55 20.07 9.59
C ALA A 377 -3.89 18.98 10.44
N GLN A 378 -4.23 17.71 10.18
CA GLN A 378 -3.62 16.58 10.88
C GLN A 378 -2.13 16.43 10.55
N VAL A 379 -1.74 16.45 9.27
CA VAL A 379 -0.32 16.39 8.88
C VAL A 379 0.45 17.55 9.50
N GLN A 380 -0.13 18.76 9.52
CA GLN A 380 0.46 19.92 10.17
C GLN A 380 0.68 19.70 11.67
N LEU A 381 -0.33 19.22 12.40
CA LEU A 381 -0.23 18.91 13.82
C LEU A 381 0.82 17.83 14.10
N ALA A 382 0.85 16.78 13.29
CA ALA A 382 1.81 15.69 13.44
C ALA A 382 3.26 16.16 13.18
N LEU A 383 3.48 17.03 12.19
CA LEU A 383 4.79 17.66 11.96
C LEU A 383 5.21 18.59 13.11
N HIS A 384 4.25 19.27 13.75
CA HIS A 384 4.50 20.14 14.91
C HIS A 384 4.97 19.35 16.13
N ASP A 385 4.23 18.29 16.48
CA ASP A 385 4.49 17.47 17.67
C ASP A 385 5.88 16.81 17.64
N HIS A 386 6.43 16.58 16.45
CA HIS A 386 7.71 15.87 16.26
C HIS A 386 8.93 16.78 16.01
N GLU A 387 8.78 18.10 16.05
CA GLU A 387 9.89 19.07 15.85
C GLU A 387 10.73 18.80 14.58
N ILE A 388 10.08 18.33 13.52
CA ILE A 388 10.71 17.94 12.24
C ILE A 388 11.48 19.11 11.63
N ALA A 389 12.60 18.80 10.96
CA ALA A 389 13.43 19.79 10.28
C ALA A 389 12.61 20.64 9.28
N ASP A 390 12.76 21.97 9.39
CA ASP A 390 11.88 22.93 8.72
C ASP A 390 11.76 22.70 7.21
N ALA A 391 12.86 22.42 6.51
CA ALA A 391 12.87 22.29 5.05
C ALA A 391 12.03 21.09 4.54
N GLU A 392 11.97 19.99 5.28
CA GLU A 392 11.24 18.78 4.87
C GLU A 392 9.76 18.89 5.21
N ALA A 393 9.45 19.48 6.36
CA ALA A 393 8.09 19.85 6.73
C ALA A 393 7.49 20.86 5.72
N ASP A 394 8.26 21.89 5.34
CA ASP A 394 7.85 22.89 4.35
C ASP A 394 7.61 22.25 2.97
N ALA A 395 8.48 21.32 2.56
CA ALA A 395 8.33 20.60 1.28
C ALA A 395 7.06 19.73 1.24
N LEU A 396 6.78 18.97 2.30
CA LEU A 396 5.56 18.17 2.40
C LEU A 396 4.32 19.06 2.35
N MET A 397 4.31 20.15 3.12
CA MET A 397 3.19 21.09 3.16
C MET A 397 2.98 21.79 1.81
N ALA A 398 4.05 22.15 1.11
CA ALA A 398 3.96 22.76 -0.20
C ALA A 398 3.38 21.80 -1.25
N GLU A 399 3.80 20.53 -1.28
CA GLU A 399 3.25 19.54 -2.22
C GLU A 399 1.76 19.24 -1.93
N LEU A 400 1.39 19.15 -0.65
CA LEU A 400 -0.01 19.02 -0.25
C LEU A 400 -0.85 20.27 -0.61
N ALA A 401 -0.26 21.47 -0.50
CA ALA A 401 -0.88 22.71 -0.95
C ALA A 401 -1.14 22.74 -2.46
N LEU A 402 -0.12 22.37 -3.24
CA LEU A 402 -0.19 22.32 -4.70
C LEU A 402 -1.19 21.25 -5.18
N GLY A 403 -1.29 20.10 -4.49
CA GLY A 403 -2.28 19.08 -4.81
C GLY A 403 -3.71 19.54 -4.56
N ALA A 404 -3.98 20.19 -3.43
CA ALA A 404 -5.27 20.79 -3.14
C ALA A 404 -5.66 21.89 -4.16
N ALA A 405 -4.71 22.74 -4.55
CA ALA A 405 -4.90 23.77 -5.56
C ALA A 405 -5.21 23.19 -6.94
N GLY A 406 -4.45 22.18 -7.38
CA GLY A 406 -4.66 21.49 -8.65
C GLY A 406 -6.05 20.86 -8.75
N ALA A 407 -6.55 20.35 -7.64
CA ALA A 407 -7.90 19.81 -7.54
C ALA A 407 -9.00 20.86 -7.65
N ALA A 408 -8.86 21.95 -6.90
CA ALA A 408 -9.76 23.10 -6.98
C ALA A 408 -9.78 23.71 -8.41
N ILE A 409 -8.64 23.78 -9.09
CA ILE A 409 -8.52 24.23 -10.50
C ILE A 409 -9.27 23.30 -11.46
N SER A 410 -9.22 21.99 -11.21
CA SER A 410 -9.86 20.97 -12.07
C SER A 410 -11.39 21.04 -12.00
N VAL A 411 -11.90 21.51 -10.87
CA VAL A 411 -13.32 21.72 -10.57
C VAL A 411 -13.85 23.01 -11.19
N ALA A 412 -13.04 24.07 -11.14
CA ALA A 412 -13.36 25.34 -11.77
C ALA A 412 -13.39 25.31 -13.32
N ALA A 413 -12.80 24.28 -13.96
CA ALA A 413 -12.87 24.12 -15.42
C ALA A 413 -12.88 22.64 -15.88
N PRO A 414 -14.07 22.02 -15.96
CA PRO A 414 -14.24 20.68 -16.50
C PRO A 414 -13.87 20.66 -18.00
N GLY A 415 -12.72 20.09 -18.36
CA GLY A 415 -12.24 20.00 -19.76
C GLY A 415 -10.75 20.29 -19.96
N ALA A 416 -10.06 20.87 -18.97
CA ALA A 416 -8.63 21.17 -19.02
C ALA A 416 -7.71 20.01 -18.58
N TRP A 417 -8.27 18.81 -18.36
CA TRP A 417 -7.57 17.64 -17.81
C TRP A 417 -6.33 17.22 -18.60
N GLY A 418 -6.34 17.37 -19.93
CA GLY A 418 -5.18 17.02 -20.77
C GLY A 418 -3.97 17.94 -20.60
N LEU A 419 -4.17 19.18 -20.11
CA LEU A 419 -3.14 20.22 -19.97
C LEU A 419 -2.75 20.45 -18.50
N ALA A 420 -3.69 20.42 -17.55
CA ALA A 420 -3.38 20.61 -16.13
C ALA A 420 -2.62 19.42 -15.51
N ALA A 421 -2.96 18.17 -15.87
CA ALA A 421 -2.29 16.98 -15.37
C ALA A 421 -0.86 16.79 -15.96
N LYS A 422 -0.64 17.21 -17.22
CA LYS A 422 0.68 17.10 -17.90
C LYS A 422 1.58 18.33 -17.76
N VAL A 423 1.06 19.50 -17.41
CA VAL A 423 1.80 20.77 -17.40
C VAL A 423 1.76 21.48 -16.02
N GLY A 424 1.06 20.93 -15.02
CA GLY A 424 0.87 21.58 -13.71
C GLY A 424 2.15 21.94 -12.95
N LYS A 425 3.14 21.04 -12.88
CA LYS A 425 4.43 21.28 -12.20
C LYS A 425 5.28 22.38 -12.89
N PRO A 426 5.48 22.39 -14.23
CA PRO A 426 6.31 23.43 -14.87
C PRO A 426 5.63 24.80 -15.04
N LEU A 427 4.31 24.94 -14.90
CA LEU A 427 3.63 26.25 -14.99
C LEU A 427 3.24 26.82 -13.62
N LEU A 428 2.57 26.03 -12.75
CA LEU A 428 2.02 26.55 -11.50
C LEU A 428 3.10 26.77 -10.44
N THR A 429 4.06 25.85 -10.32
CA THR A 429 5.16 25.97 -9.34
C THR A 429 6.02 27.20 -9.63
N PRO A 430 6.47 27.48 -10.88
CA PRO A 430 7.22 28.71 -11.16
C PRO A 430 6.37 29.99 -11.08
N LEU A 431 5.06 29.94 -11.38
CA LEU A 431 4.19 31.11 -11.24
C LEU A 431 3.93 31.46 -9.78
N ALA A 432 3.63 30.46 -8.94
CA ALA A 432 3.49 30.63 -7.50
C ALA A 432 4.81 31.07 -6.86
N LEU A 433 5.94 30.41 -7.18
CA LEU A 433 7.25 30.81 -6.67
C LEU A 433 7.69 32.19 -7.14
N ARG A 434 7.41 32.59 -8.40
CA ARG A 434 7.70 33.96 -8.88
C ARG A 434 6.81 35.02 -8.22
N ALA A 435 5.56 34.69 -7.94
CA ALA A 435 4.66 35.61 -7.22
C ALA A 435 5.12 35.76 -5.76
N LEU A 436 5.46 34.66 -5.10
CA LEU A 436 6.01 34.63 -3.73
C LEU A 436 7.35 35.35 -3.61
N ASP A 437 8.26 35.16 -4.58
CA ASP A 437 9.53 35.88 -4.69
C ASP A 437 9.31 37.38 -4.96
N ARG A 438 8.38 37.73 -5.86
CA ARG A 438 7.95 39.12 -6.11
C ARG A 438 7.39 39.78 -4.85
N TRP A 439 6.73 39.02 -3.98
CA TRP A 439 6.17 39.50 -2.73
C TRP A 439 7.13 39.41 -1.53
N GLY A 440 8.37 38.95 -1.73
CA GLY A 440 9.40 38.89 -0.69
C GLY A 440 9.13 37.87 0.42
N LEU A 441 8.34 36.82 0.14
CA LEU A 441 7.86 35.85 1.14
C LEU A 441 8.78 34.62 1.32
N ILE A 442 9.90 34.52 0.60
CA ILE A 442 10.87 33.43 0.74
C ILE A 442 11.96 33.82 1.76
N VAL A 443 12.00 33.15 2.93
CA VAL A 443 12.91 33.47 4.04
C VAL A 443 14.20 32.63 4.02
N SER A 444 15.35 33.25 4.33
CA SER A 444 16.67 32.57 4.32
C SER A 444 16.90 31.59 5.50
N PRO A 445 17.71 30.52 5.33
CA PRO A 445 17.81 29.38 6.27
C PRO A 445 18.37 29.65 7.68
N GLU A 446 19.00 30.79 7.96
CA GLU A 446 19.93 30.93 9.10
C GLU A 446 19.32 31.36 10.45
N ARG A 447 18.02 31.67 10.54
CA ARG A 447 17.35 32.16 11.78
C ARG A 447 16.65 31.08 12.64
N ALA A 448 16.95 29.80 12.44
CA ALA A 448 16.04 28.67 12.69
C ALA A 448 15.91 28.04 14.10
N ARG A 449 16.39 28.64 15.20
CA ARG A 449 16.47 27.90 16.49
C ARG A 449 15.61 28.40 17.66
N ALA A 450 14.79 29.44 17.50
CA ALA A 450 13.92 29.96 18.58
C ALA A 450 12.43 30.07 18.20
N ASP A 451 12.04 29.58 17.02
CA ASP A 451 10.94 30.14 16.24
C ASP A 451 9.91 29.07 15.80
N ALA A 452 9.85 27.93 16.48
CA ALA A 452 9.02 26.79 16.07
C ALA A 452 7.50 27.09 16.12
N ARG A 453 7.03 27.91 17.07
CA ARG A 453 5.61 28.34 17.15
C ARG A 453 5.23 29.41 16.13
N SER A 454 6.15 30.33 15.81
CA SER A 454 5.94 31.39 14.81
C SER A 454 5.91 30.82 13.39
N ARG A 455 6.84 29.90 13.09
CA ARG A 455 6.93 29.22 11.79
C ARG A 455 5.79 28.25 11.52
N PHE A 456 5.24 27.64 12.56
CA PHE A 456 4.09 26.75 12.44
C PHE A 456 2.85 27.46 11.88
N GLY A 457 2.60 28.69 12.32
CA GLY A 457 1.58 29.55 11.74
C GLY A 457 1.90 30.00 10.31
N ASP A 458 3.17 30.31 10.03
CA ASP A 458 3.61 30.74 8.71
C ASP A 458 3.48 29.63 7.65
N ARG A 459 3.68 28.34 7.98
CA ARG A 459 3.52 27.22 7.04
C ARG A 459 2.12 27.06 6.46
N SER A 460 1.10 27.14 7.32
CA SER A 460 -0.30 27.04 6.89
C SER A 460 -0.69 28.23 6.01
N VAL A 461 -0.19 29.41 6.38
CA VAL A 461 -0.33 30.64 5.60
C VAL A 461 0.36 30.49 4.25
N ASP A 462 1.61 30.02 4.21
CA ASP A 462 2.38 29.84 2.98
C ASP A 462 1.72 28.82 2.05
N ALA A 463 1.22 27.70 2.60
CA ALA A 463 0.43 26.71 1.87
C ALA A 463 -0.87 27.33 1.29
N ALA A 464 -1.62 28.10 2.08
CA ALA A 464 -2.81 28.81 1.62
C ALA A 464 -2.49 29.78 0.49
N VAL A 465 -1.40 30.53 0.63
CA VAL A 465 -0.92 31.51 -0.35
C VAL A 465 -0.50 30.81 -1.63
N ILE A 466 0.31 29.75 -1.56
CA ILE A 466 0.72 28.94 -2.72
C ILE A 466 -0.51 28.45 -3.48
N ALA A 467 -1.47 27.88 -2.77
CA ALA A 467 -2.65 27.27 -3.35
C ALA A 467 -3.60 28.32 -3.99
N LEU A 468 -3.87 29.42 -3.29
CA LEU A 468 -4.70 30.52 -3.81
C LEU A 468 -4.03 31.24 -4.97
N THR A 469 -2.71 31.45 -4.92
CA THR A 469 -1.95 32.08 -6.01
C THR A 469 -2.01 31.25 -7.28
N GLY A 470 -1.82 29.92 -7.17
CA GLY A 470 -1.96 29.00 -8.29
C GLY A 470 -3.37 29.02 -8.89
N LEU A 471 -4.40 29.04 -8.05
CA LEU A 471 -5.80 29.07 -8.48
C LEU A 471 -6.17 30.41 -9.15
N VAL A 472 -5.75 31.55 -8.58
CA VAL A 472 -6.00 32.88 -9.15
C VAL A 472 -5.27 33.03 -10.49
N ALA A 473 -4.02 32.60 -10.60
CA ALA A 473 -3.28 32.62 -11.86
C ALA A 473 -3.98 31.80 -12.95
N ALA A 474 -4.45 30.59 -12.62
CA ALA A 474 -5.21 29.75 -13.56
C ALA A 474 -6.55 30.38 -13.97
N ALA A 475 -7.25 31.03 -13.03
CA ALA A 475 -8.50 31.74 -13.33
C ALA A 475 -8.28 32.97 -14.24
N ILE A 476 -7.15 33.67 -14.10
CA ILE A 476 -6.75 34.77 -15.00
C ILE A 476 -6.47 34.27 -16.40
N GLU A 477 -5.65 33.22 -16.55
CA GLU A 477 -5.33 32.63 -17.86
C GLU A 477 -6.59 32.19 -18.63
N ARG A 478 -7.63 31.80 -17.89
CA ARG A 478 -8.94 31.38 -18.44
C ARG A 478 -9.91 32.54 -18.68
N GLY A 479 -9.58 33.76 -18.27
CA GLY A 479 -10.45 34.93 -18.38
C GLY A 479 -11.58 34.99 -17.34
N ASN A 480 -11.56 34.12 -16.32
CA ASN A 480 -12.52 34.11 -15.21
C ASN A 480 -12.19 35.17 -14.15
N LEU A 481 -10.94 35.66 -14.13
CA LEU A 481 -10.50 36.78 -13.31
C LEU A 481 -9.74 37.80 -14.16
N PRO A 482 -9.81 39.10 -13.81
CA PRO A 482 -9.03 40.12 -14.49
C PRO A 482 -7.52 40.01 -14.12
N PRO A 483 -6.60 40.38 -15.04
CA PRO A 483 -5.15 40.19 -14.86
C PRO A 483 -4.55 40.82 -13.60
N ASP A 484 -5.18 41.86 -13.07
CA ASP A 484 -4.78 42.58 -11.86
C ASP A 484 -5.16 41.84 -10.56
N SER A 485 -5.90 40.72 -10.65
CA SER A 485 -6.34 39.94 -9.47
C SER A 485 -5.18 39.31 -8.71
N LEU A 486 -4.05 39.01 -9.38
CA LEU A 486 -2.81 38.58 -8.70
C LEU A 486 -2.18 39.73 -7.91
N ASP A 487 -2.17 40.94 -8.45
CA ASP A 487 -1.61 42.10 -7.77
C ASP A 487 -2.46 42.45 -6.53
N ARG A 488 -3.79 42.38 -6.65
CA ARG A 488 -4.72 42.55 -5.51
C ARG A 488 -4.60 41.46 -4.45
N LEU A 489 -4.34 40.21 -4.84
CA LEU A 489 -4.00 39.14 -3.89
C LEU A 489 -2.71 39.48 -3.13
N GLY A 490 -1.69 39.97 -3.83
CA GLY A 490 -0.45 40.45 -3.22
C GLY A 490 -0.66 41.62 -2.26
N GLU A 491 -1.53 42.58 -2.61
CA GLU A 491 -1.93 43.69 -1.72
C GLU A 491 -2.66 43.19 -0.47
N ALA A 492 -3.57 42.22 -0.61
CA ALA A 492 -4.31 41.60 0.50
C ALA A 492 -3.38 40.84 1.46
N LEU A 493 -2.32 40.21 0.94
CA LEU A 493 -1.32 39.52 1.75
C LEU A 493 -0.37 40.48 2.49
N GLY A 494 -0.41 41.77 2.13
CA GLY A 494 0.42 42.84 2.66
C GLY A 494 1.64 43.00 1.78
N GLY A 495 1.72 44.12 1.07
CA GLY A 495 2.89 44.48 0.27
C GLY A 495 4.14 44.58 1.14
N VAL A 496 4.95 43.52 1.18
CA VAL A 496 6.30 43.56 1.73
C VAL A 496 7.26 43.85 0.58
N ALA A 497 7.29 45.12 0.16
CA ALA A 497 8.59 45.67 -0.21
C ALA A 497 9.38 45.78 1.11
N PRO A 498 10.61 45.26 1.21
CA PRO A 498 11.41 45.41 2.41
C PRO A 498 11.91 46.86 2.47
N GLU A 499 11.08 47.78 2.98
CA GLU A 499 11.63 49.00 3.52
C GLU A 499 12.43 48.63 4.78
N ARG A 500 13.73 48.86 4.66
CA ARG A 500 14.76 48.59 5.65
C ARG A 500 14.39 49.20 7.00
N GLY A 501 14.41 48.36 8.02
CA GLY A 501 14.58 48.77 9.41
C GLY A 501 13.28 48.78 10.18
N GLU A 502 13.29 48.04 11.29
CA GLU A 502 12.28 48.09 12.35
C GLU A 502 10.97 47.38 12.02
N LEU A 503 10.97 46.05 12.19
CA LEU A 503 9.77 45.33 12.57
C LEU A 503 9.32 45.87 13.93
N GLY A 504 8.45 46.88 13.90
CA GLY A 504 7.70 47.32 15.06
C GLY A 504 6.96 46.14 15.66
N GLU A 505 6.93 46.10 16.99
CA GLU A 505 5.96 45.32 17.77
C GLU A 505 4.54 45.69 17.30
N HIS A 506 4.03 44.99 16.29
CA HIS A 506 2.64 45.09 15.89
C HIS A 506 1.89 43.90 16.48
N ASP A 507 1.21 44.22 17.59
CA ASP A 507 0.11 43.53 18.27
C ASP A 507 0.26 42.03 18.47
N GLY A 508 0.14 41.59 19.73
CA GLY A 508 0.11 40.18 20.15
C GLY A 508 -1.08 39.35 19.64
N GLY A 509 -1.47 39.52 18.38
CA GLY A 509 -2.45 38.73 17.66
C GLY A 509 -1.78 37.63 16.82
N CYS A 510 -2.49 36.51 16.68
CA CYS A 510 -2.00 35.37 15.92
C CYS A 510 -1.96 35.66 14.41
N ARG A 511 -0.75 35.68 13.83
CA ARG A 511 -0.49 35.98 12.41
C ARG A 511 -1.29 35.10 11.42
N PRO A 512 -1.43 33.77 11.62
CA PRO A 512 -2.30 32.90 10.81
C PRO A 512 -3.71 33.45 10.63
N ARG A 513 -4.35 33.79 11.74
CA ARG A 513 -5.71 34.32 11.75
C ARG A 513 -5.83 35.64 10.99
N ALA A 514 -4.86 36.54 11.19
CA ALA A 514 -4.86 37.84 10.49
C ALA A 514 -4.64 37.71 8.97
N VAL A 515 -3.90 36.69 8.52
CA VAL A 515 -3.73 36.41 7.07
C VAL A 515 -4.94 35.66 6.52
N GLY A 516 -5.48 34.69 7.26
CA GLY A 516 -6.72 33.98 6.95
C GLY A 516 -7.89 34.94 6.74
N ASP A 517 -8.10 35.90 7.65
CA ASP A 517 -9.14 36.93 7.55
C ASP A 517 -8.98 37.79 6.27
N ARG A 518 -7.74 38.11 5.89
CA ARG A 518 -7.43 38.89 4.67
C ARG A 518 -7.67 38.08 3.40
N LEU A 519 -7.32 36.80 3.39
CA LEU A 519 -7.62 35.88 2.29
C LEU A 519 -9.15 35.67 2.15
N HIS A 520 -9.88 35.56 3.27
CA HIS A 520 -11.35 35.52 3.29
C HIS A 520 -11.95 36.78 2.68
N ALA A 521 -11.43 37.97 3.04
CA ALA A 521 -11.88 39.23 2.46
C ALA A 521 -11.63 39.30 0.94
N PHE A 522 -10.46 38.85 0.48
CA PHE A 522 -10.14 38.79 -0.94
C PHE A 522 -11.11 37.87 -1.71
N VAL A 523 -11.32 36.63 -1.24
CA VAL A 523 -12.22 35.67 -1.90
C VAL A 523 -13.66 36.21 -1.95
N ALA A 524 -14.12 36.88 -0.89
CA ALA A 524 -15.42 37.54 -0.87
C ALA A 524 -15.52 38.70 -1.87
N GLU A 525 -14.45 39.47 -2.08
CA GLU A 525 -14.41 40.58 -3.05
C GLU A 525 -14.48 40.08 -4.50
N VAL A 526 -13.76 38.99 -4.83
CA VAL A 526 -13.71 38.47 -6.20
C VAL A 526 -14.92 37.60 -6.56
N GLY A 527 -15.62 37.05 -5.56
CA GLY A 527 -16.77 36.15 -5.78
C GLY A 527 -17.84 36.64 -6.76
N PRO A 528 -18.31 37.91 -6.67
CA PRO A 528 -19.27 38.47 -7.63
C PRO A 528 -18.76 38.58 -9.07
N ARG A 529 -17.45 38.44 -9.30
CA ARG A 529 -16.79 38.59 -10.61
C ARG A 529 -16.36 37.27 -11.23
N THR A 530 -16.42 36.18 -10.49
CA THR A 530 -16.06 34.83 -10.92
C THR A 530 -17.30 33.99 -11.22
N ASP A 531 -17.18 33.00 -12.10
CA ASP A 531 -18.20 31.97 -12.21
C ASP A 531 -18.33 31.17 -10.90
N ALA A 532 -19.45 30.50 -10.72
CA ALA A 532 -19.74 29.76 -9.49
C ALA A 532 -18.69 28.68 -9.21
N ALA A 533 -18.17 27.98 -10.21
CA ALA A 533 -17.21 26.91 -9.99
C ALA A 533 -15.84 27.46 -9.53
N THR A 534 -15.38 28.56 -10.13
CA THR A 534 -14.17 29.27 -9.71
C THR A 534 -14.30 29.87 -8.31
N HIS A 535 -15.44 30.47 -7.97
CA HIS A 535 -15.68 31.01 -6.62
C HIS A 535 -15.67 29.92 -5.55
N HIS A 536 -16.34 28.80 -5.82
CA HIS A 536 -16.36 27.64 -4.94
C HIS A 536 -14.94 27.07 -4.77
N ALA A 537 -14.18 26.89 -5.85
CA ALA A 537 -12.78 26.44 -5.77
C ALA A 537 -11.90 27.33 -4.87
N LEU A 538 -12.08 28.66 -4.94
CA LEU A 538 -11.38 29.62 -4.08
C LEU A 538 -11.74 29.42 -2.60
N LEU A 539 -13.03 29.22 -2.31
CA LEU A 539 -13.50 28.93 -0.95
C LEU A 539 -12.99 27.58 -0.44
N ALA A 540 -12.94 26.54 -1.26
CA ALA A 540 -12.45 25.23 -0.84
C ALA A 540 -10.98 25.26 -0.42
N VAL A 541 -10.12 25.91 -1.21
CA VAL A 541 -8.70 26.10 -0.87
C VAL A 541 -8.56 26.92 0.41
N LEU A 542 -9.31 28.01 0.52
CA LEU A 542 -9.31 28.87 1.70
C LEU A 542 -9.72 28.10 2.96
N TYR A 543 -10.79 27.30 2.90
CA TYR A 543 -11.23 26.47 4.02
C TYR A 543 -10.27 25.30 4.32
N ALA A 544 -9.45 24.88 3.35
CA ALA A 544 -8.47 23.82 3.55
C ALA A 544 -7.22 24.30 4.31
N PHE A 545 -6.79 25.54 4.09
CA PHE A 545 -5.51 26.05 4.62
C PHE A 545 -5.62 27.25 5.58
N GLY A 546 -6.74 27.97 5.56
CA GLY A 546 -7.04 29.11 6.44
C GLY A 546 -8.34 28.89 7.24
N ASN A 547 -8.58 27.66 7.69
CA ASN A 547 -9.78 27.35 8.47
C ASN A 547 -9.70 28.04 9.85
N PRO A 548 -10.72 28.82 10.25
CA PRO A 548 -10.78 29.41 11.60
C PRO A 548 -10.71 28.40 12.75
N THR A 549 -11.06 27.11 12.54
CA THR A 549 -10.87 26.04 13.53
C THR A 549 -9.42 25.62 13.67
N SER A 550 -8.69 25.48 12.55
CA SER A 550 -7.26 25.24 12.56
C SER A 550 -6.56 26.44 13.17
N ASP A 551 -6.87 27.65 12.73
CA ASP A 551 -6.32 28.88 13.30
C ASP A 551 -6.62 28.97 14.81
N ALA A 552 -7.82 28.63 15.27
CA ALA A 552 -8.13 28.64 16.70
C ALA A 552 -7.26 27.66 17.52
N LEU A 553 -6.93 26.49 16.97
CA LEU A 553 -6.02 25.50 17.57
C LEU A 553 -4.55 25.93 17.47
N LEU A 554 -4.14 26.57 16.38
CA LEU A 554 -2.79 27.10 16.15
C LEU A 554 -2.49 28.33 17.03
N CYS A 555 -3.54 29.09 17.37
CA CYS A 555 -3.47 30.36 18.09
C CYS A 555 -3.84 30.26 19.58
N SER A 556 -4.25 29.08 20.06
CA SER A 556 -4.46 28.75 21.47
C SER A 556 -3.21 28.16 22.09
#